data_AF-A0A2T3JBT0-F1
#
_entry.id   AF-A0A2T3JBT0-F1
#
_cell.length_a   1.000
_cell.length_b   1.000
_cell.length_c   1.000
_cell.angle_alpha   90.00
_cell.angle_beta   90.00
_cell.angle_gamma   90.00
#
_symmetry.space_group_name_H-M   'P 1'
#
loop_
_entity.id
_entity.type
_entity.pdbx_description
1 polymer ?
#
loop_
_entity_poly.entity_id
_entity_poly.type
_entity_poly.pdbx_seq_one_letter_code
_entity_poly.pdbx_strand_id
1 'polypeptide(L)'
;MAKIALVKMQGGALVPLTDDDKHFIDKKRVGTVLECDFKTLRNPMFHRKYFALLNLGFDYWNPIGGTVSPAERGLLMRFVRMLSQYGGEERILQEIVSGYLDHLSVHRAQLETEKSFEAYRKWVIIESGFYDVVVLPNGTIRREAKSIRFAKMDDVEFSELYQASFGVLWNSILNCYFGDEEAVELAVNRLLGYL
;
A
#
# COMPACT_ATOMS: atom_id res chain seq x y z
N MET A 1 1.81 -21.31 15.93
CA MET A 1 2.41 -20.43 16.95
C MET A 1 1.29 -19.98 17.87
N ALA A 2 1.30 -20.42 19.13
CA ALA A 2 0.28 -20.03 20.12
C ALA A 2 0.63 -18.64 20.68
N LYS A 3 -0.33 -17.72 20.66
CA LYS A 3 -0.18 -16.39 21.29
C LYS A 3 -0.67 -16.51 22.73
N ILE A 4 0.17 -16.19 23.70
CA ILE A 4 -0.17 -16.19 25.13
C ILE A 4 -0.32 -14.75 25.56
N ALA A 5 -1.45 -14.39 26.17
CA ALA A 5 -1.67 -13.06 26.71
C ALA A 5 -1.17 -12.97 28.16
N LEU A 6 -0.30 -11.99 28.45
CA LEU A 6 0.31 -11.80 29.77
C LEU A 6 0.02 -10.38 30.30
N VAL A 7 -0.28 -10.27 31.59
CA VAL A 7 -0.50 -9.01 32.32
C VAL A 7 0.70 -8.73 33.21
N LYS A 8 1.16 -7.47 33.21
CA LYS A 8 2.24 -6.99 34.07
C LYS A 8 1.67 -6.58 35.43
N MET A 9 2.03 -7.30 36.49
CA MET A 9 1.73 -6.95 37.89
C MET A 9 2.81 -6.03 38.48
N GLN A 10 2.54 -5.42 39.64
CA GLN A 10 3.57 -4.68 40.40
C GLN A 10 4.74 -5.61 40.75
N GLY A 11 5.97 -5.11 40.59
CA GLY A 11 7.20 -5.90 40.78
C GLY A 11 7.74 -6.60 39.52
N GLY A 12 7.13 -6.39 38.35
CA GLY A 12 7.65 -6.90 37.07
C GLY A 12 7.32 -8.36 36.78
N ALA A 13 6.48 -8.99 37.61
CA ALA A 13 5.95 -10.32 37.34
C ALA A 13 4.94 -10.29 36.18
N LEU A 14 5.06 -11.27 35.27
CA LEU A 14 4.12 -11.49 34.18
C LEU A 14 3.17 -12.63 34.56
N VAL A 15 1.87 -12.36 34.54
CA VAL A 15 0.83 -13.33 34.91
C VAL A 15 -0.02 -13.62 33.67
N PRO A 16 -0.40 -14.88 33.40
CA PRO A 16 -1.35 -15.21 32.33
C PRO A 16 -2.66 -14.46 32.48
N LEU A 17 -3.18 -13.91 31.38
CA LEU A 17 -4.46 -13.19 31.35
C LEU A 17 -5.65 -14.14 31.49
N THR A 18 -5.52 -15.36 30.94
CA THR A 18 -6.62 -16.32 30.82
C THR A 18 -6.26 -17.68 31.43
N ASP A 19 -7.23 -18.45 31.90
CA ASP A 19 -6.98 -19.79 32.48
C ASP A 19 -6.38 -20.78 31.45
N ASP A 20 -6.67 -20.59 30.17
CA ASP A 20 -6.06 -21.33 29.06
C ASP A 20 -4.56 -21.00 28.90
N ASP A 21 -4.18 -19.74 29.11
CA ASP A 21 -2.78 -19.28 29.08
C ASP A 21 -1.99 -19.86 30.26
N LYS A 22 -2.64 -19.96 31.43
CA LYS A 22 -2.07 -20.59 32.63
C LYS A 22 -1.79 -22.08 32.41
N HIS A 23 -2.71 -22.79 31.76
CA HIS A 23 -2.52 -24.21 31.40
C HIS A 23 -1.33 -24.43 30.46
N PHE A 24 -1.03 -23.45 29.59
CA PHE A 24 0.12 -23.50 28.69
C PHE A 24 1.45 -23.29 29.43
N ILE A 25 1.45 -22.41 30.44
CA ILE A 25 2.62 -22.12 31.28
C ILE A 25 2.89 -23.29 32.25
N ASP A 26 1.85 -23.83 32.89
CA ASP A 26 1.97 -24.95 33.85
C ASP A 26 2.46 -26.25 33.21
N LYS A 27 2.23 -26.44 31.90
CA LYS A 27 2.77 -27.59 31.15
C LYS A 27 4.29 -27.51 30.91
N LYS A 28 4.90 -26.34 31.07
CA LYS A 28 6.34 -26.15 30.85
C LYS A 28 7.11 -26.32 32.16
N ARG A 29 8.28 -26.95 32.09
CA ARG A 29 9.10 -27.18 33.29
C ARG A 29 9.60 -25.85 33.87
N VAL A 30 9.54 -25.73 35.19
CA VAL A 30 10.15 -24.65 35.95
C VAL A 30 11.64 -24.52 35.56
N GLY A 31 12.04 -23.35 35.08
CA GLY A 31 13.40 -23.07 34.57
C GLY A 31 13.55 -23.04 33.04
N THR A 32 12.46 -23.26 32.28
CA THR A 32 12.50 -23.12 30.81
C THR A 32 12.46 -21.64 30.40
N VAL A 33 13.39 -21.21 29.55
CA VAL A 33 13.35 -19.86 28.94
C VAL A 33 12.23 -19.81 27.90
N LEU A 34 11.26 -18.92 28.10
CA LEU A 34 10.19 -18.64 27.15
C LEU A 34 10.51 -17.33 26.45
N GLU A 35 10.62 -17.37 25.12
CA GLU A 35 10.76 -16.18 24.29
C GLU A 35 9.37 -15.68 23.91
N CYS A 36 9.02 -14.48 24.39
CA CYS A 36 7.72 -13.86 24.16
C CYS A 36 7.91 -12.57 23.36
N ASP A 37 7.25 -12.48 22.20
CA ASP A 37 7.17 -11.23 21.43
C ASP A 37 6.11 -10.29 22.05
N PHE A 38 6.56 -9.31 22.82
CA PHE A 38 5.69 -8.25 23.32
C PHE A 38 5.43 -7.21 22.22
N LYS A 39 4.24 -7.26 21.61
CA LYS A 39 3.79 -6.20 20.68
C LYS A 39 2.93 -5.19 21.44
N THR A 40 3.54 -4.08 21.84
CA THR A 40 2.80 -2.90 22.31
C THR A 40 2.37 -2.06 21.12
N LEU A 41 1.07 -2.01 20.87
CA LEU A 41 0.47 -1.09 19.89
C LEU A 41 0.34 0.28 20.59
N ARG A 42 1.36 1.13 20.47
CA ARG A 42 1.34 2.47 21.11
C ARG A 42 0.19 3.34 20.58
N ASN A 43 -0.11 3.25 19.29
CA ASN A 43 -1.13 4.08 18.62
C ASN A 43 -2.06 3.24 17.70
N PRO A 44 -3.00 2.46 18.25
CA PRO A 44 -3.94 1.65 17.45
C PRO A 44 -4.92 2.52 16.65
N MET A 45 -5.19 3.74 17.11
CA MET A 45 -6.08 4.68 16.41
C MET A 45 -5.52 5.14 15.06
N PHE A 46 -4.22 5.44 14.98
CA PHE A 46 -3.55 5.83 13.73
C PHE A 46 -3.61 4.73 12.68
N HIS A 47 -3.34 3.50 13.11
CA HIS A 47 -3.50 2.34 12.24
C HIS A 47 -4.93 2.22 11.72
N ARG A 48 -5.94 2.30 12.60
CA ARG A 48 -7.35 2.21 12.18
C ARG A 48 -7.70 3.33 11.20
N LYS A 49 -7.37 4.59 11.52
CA LYS A 49 -7.67 5.75 10.67
C LYS A 49 -7.03 5.64 9.28
N TYR A 50 -5.75 5.27 9.23
CA TYR A 50 -5.03 5.12 7.97
C TYR A 50 -5.60 4.00 7.10
N PHE A 51 -5.88 2.83 7.69
CA PHE A 51 -6.45 1.72 6.93
C PHE A 51 -7.89 1.98 6.48
N ALA A 52 -8.68 2.75 7.24
CA ALA A 52 -10.01 3.18 6.80
C ALA A 52 -9.94 4.05 5.54
N LEU A 53 -9.01 5.00 5.48
CA LEU A 53 -8.75 5.80 4.27
C LEU A 53 -8.32 4.94 3.08
N LEU A 54 -7.38 4.01 3.29
CA LEU A 54 -6.93 3.11 2.23
C LEU A 54 -8.06 2.22 1.71
N ASN A 55 -8.86 1.63 2.60
CA ASN A 55 -10.00 0.79 2.24
C ASN A 55 -11.02 1.57 1.43
N LEU A 56 -11.35 2.80 1.85
CA LEU A 56 -12.25 3.67 1.10
C LEU A 56 -11.72 3.87 -0.33
N GLY A 57 -10.46 4.28 -0.49
CA GLY A 57 -9.87 4.45 -1.82
C GLY A 57 -9.85 3.15 -2.63
N PHE A 58 -9.62 2.00 -2.00
CA PHE A 58 -9.62 0.69 -2.66
C PHE A 58 -11.01 0.27 -3.15
N ASP A 59 -12.05 0.58 -2.40
CA ASP A 59 -13.44 0.28 -2.76
C ASP A 59 -13.90 1.12 -3.96
N TYR A 60 -13.56 2.41 -3.99
CA TYR A 60 -13.88 3.31 -5.09
C TYR A 60 -12.96 3.14 -6.31
N TRP A 61 -11.76 2.58 -6.13
CA TRP A 61 -10.85 2.30 -7.23
C TRP A 61 -11.37 1.14 -8.06
N ASN A 62 -11.63 1.37 -9.34
CA ASN A 62 -11.89 0.31 -10.30
C ASN A 62 -10.64 0.02 -11.14
N PRO A 63 -10.28 -1.26 -11.37
CA PRO A 63 -9.12 -1.61 -12.15
C PRO A 63 -9.51 -1.38 -13.61
N ILE A 64 -9.22 -0.20 -14.14
CA ILE A 64 -9.28 0.03 -15.57
C ILE A 64 -8.17 -0.83 -16.15
N GLY A 65 -8.52 -1.83 -16.98
CA GLY A 65 -7.59 -2.79 -17.56
C GLY A 65 -6.41 -2.10 -18.24
N GLY A 66 -5.32 -1.95 -17.49
CA GLY A 66 -4.11 -1.24 -17.86
C GLY A 66 -3.07 -2.23 -18.34
N THR A 67 -3.30 -2.79 -19.51
CA THR A 67 -2.38 -3.73 -20.16
C THR A 67 -1.10 -3.04 -20.66
N VAL A 68 -1.12 -1.71 -20.73
CA VAL A 68 0.00 -0.85 -21.14
C VAL A 68 0.16 0.28 -20.12
N SER A 69 1.34 0.38 -19.53
CA SER A 69 1.67 1.47 -18.60
C SER A 69 1.89 2.79 -19.35
N PRO A 70 1.51 3.95 -18.77
CA PRO A 70 1.86 5.26 -19.34
C PRO A 70 3.37 5.43 -19.60
N ALA A 71 4.22 4.79 -18.80
CA ALA A 71 5.67 4.82 -18.99
C ALA A 71 6.11 4.06 -20.24
N GLU A 72 5.51 2.89 -20.53
CA GLU A 72 5.77 2.12 -21.74
C GLU A 72 5.35 2.91 -22.99
N ARG A 73 4.16 3.53 -22.94
CA ARG A 73 3.68 4.42 -24.01
C ARG A 73 4.63 5.59 -24.24
N GLY A 74 5.08 6.24 -23.16
CA GLY A 74 6.03 7.35 -23.26
C GLY A 74 7.39 6.95 -23.83
N LEU A 75 7.89 5.76 -23.50
CA LEU A 75 9.14 5.23 -24.05
C LEU A 75 9.02 4.97 -25.55
N LEU A 76 7.93 4.33 -26.00
CA LEU A 76 7.68 4.09 -27.42
C LEU A 76 7.52 5.39 -28.21
N MET A 77 6.82 6.38 -27.65
CA MET A 77 6.68 7.70 -28.30
C MET A 77 8.01 8.42 -28.44
N ARG A 78 8.88 8.37 -27.42
CA ARG A 78 10.24 8.91 -27.52
C ARG A 78 11.08 8.16 -28.55
N PHE A 79 10.94 6.84 -28.62
CA PHE A 79 11.60 6.01 -29.61
C PHE A 79 11.16 6.34 -31.05
N VAL A 80 9.84 6.50 -31.29
CA VAL A 80 9.29 6.95 -32.58
C VAL A 80 9.82 8.32 -32.97
N ARG A 81 9.85 9.26 -32.01
CA ARG A 81 10.40 10.59 -32.26
C ARG A 81 11.87 10.53 -32.66
N MET A 82 12.66 9.66 -32.02
CA MET A 82 14.05 9.43 -32.40
C MET A 82 14.16 8.80 -33.80
N LEU A 83 13.35 7.78 -34.11
CA LEU A 83 13.34 7.14 -35.43
C LEU A 83 12.97 8.11 -36.55
N SER A 84 12.01 9.01 -36.31
CA SER A 84 11.59 10.03 -37.26
C SER A 84 12.74 10.98 -37.66
N GLN A 85 13.80 11.10 -36.84
CA GLN A 85 15.01 11.86 -37.19
C GLN A 85 15.91 11.14 -38.20
N TYR A 86 15.86 9.80 -38.24
CA TYR A 86 16.65 8.97 -39.14
C TYR A 86 15.88 8.53 -40.39
N GLY A 87 14.55 8.65 -40.39
CA GLY A 87 13.68 8.44 -41.55
C GLY A 87 12.29 7.93 -41.18
N GLY A 88 11.31 8.20 -42.05
CA GLY A 88 9.91 7.83 -41.88
C GLY A 88 9.01 9.00 -41.49
N GLU A 89 7.77 8.99 -41.96
CA GLU A 89 6.78 9.99 -41.58
C GLU A 89 6.31 9.74 -40.14
N GLU A 90 6.43 10.75 -39.28
CA GLU A 90 6.12 10.64 -37.85
C GLU A 90 4.69 10.13 -37.61
N ARG A 91 3.73 10.52 -38.44
CA ARG A 91 2.33 10.08 -38.36
C ARG A 91 2.19 8.57 -38.54
N ILE A 92 2.83 8.00 -39.56
CA ILE A 92 2.76 6.56 -39.85
C ILE A 92 3.39 5.77 -38.70
N LEU A 93 4.53 6.25 -38.16
CA LEU A 93 5.19 5.60 -37.04
C LEU A 93 4.35 5.65 -35.74
N GLN A 94 3.63 6.75 -35.52
CA GLN A 94 2.69 6.87 -34.41
C GLN A 94 1.50 5.91 -34.56
N GLU A 95 0.94 5.77 -35.75
CA GLU A 95 -0.15 4.82 -36.05
C GLU A 95 0.28 3.36 -35.85
N ILE A 96 1.51 3.00 -36.25
CA ILE A 96 2.08 1.67 -36.02
C ILE A 96 2.22 1.40 -34.52
N VAL A 97 2.69 2.39 -33.74
CA VAL A 97 2.82 2.24 -32.29
C VAL A 97 1.46 2.10 -31.61
N SER A 98 0.45 2.88 -32.02
CA SER A 98 -0.90 2.69 -31.48
C SER A 98 -1.44 1.30 -31.79
N GLY A 99 -1.30 0.82 -33.03
CA GLY A 99 -1.72 -0.52 -33.41
C GLY A 99 -0.99 -1.63 -32.63
N TYR A 100 0.30 -1.47 -32.38
CA TYR A 100 1.08 -2.41 -31.56
C TYR A 100 0.62 -2.40 -30.10
N LEU A 101 0.38 -1.22 -29.51
CA LEU A 101 -0.12 -1.09 -28.14
C LEU A 101 -1.52 -1.71 -27.99
N ASP A 102 -2.38 -1.53 -28.98
CA ASP A 102 -3.71 -2.14 -28.99
C ASP A 102 -3.61 -3.67 -29.08
N HIS A 103 -2.75 -4.20 -29.94
CA HIS A 103 -2.52 -5.64 -30.03
C HIS A 103 -1.93 -6.23 -28.72
N LEU A 104 -0.98 -5.53 -28.11
CA LEU A 104 -0.44 -5.86 -26.79
C LEU A 104 -1.54 -5.85 -25.72
N SER A 105 -2.48 -4.89 -25.81
CA SER A 105 -3.58 -4.78 -24.87
C SER A 105 -4.47 -6.01 -24.91
N VAL A 106 -4.87 -6.44 -26.10
CA VAL A 106 -5.71 -7.63 -26.29
C VAL A 106 -5.03 -8.89 -25.77
N HIS A 107 -3.72 -9.04 -26.02
CA HIS A 107 -3.00 -10.22 -25.56
C HIS A 107 -2.83 -10.26 -24.04
N ARG A 108 -2.51 -9.13 -23.41
CA ARG A 108 -2.35 -9.04 -21.95
C ARG A 108 -3.68 -9.02 -21.19
N ALA A 109 -4.79 -8.65 -21.83
CA ALA A 109 -6.13 -8.73 -21.24
C ALA A 109 -6.61 -10.17 -21.01
N GLN A 110 -5.92 -11.17 -21.57
CA GLN A 110 -6.17 -12.59 -21.29
C GLN A 110 -5.71 -13.01 -19.88
N LEU A 111 -4.93 -12.17 -19.20
CA LEU A 111 -4.52 -12.42 -17.82
C LEU A 111 -5.63 -12.00 -16.86
N GLU A 112 -6.00 -12.87 -15.93
CA GLU A 112 -6.93 -12.52 -14.86
C GLU A 112 -6.35 -11.39 -14.01
N THR A 113 -7.08 -10.28 -13.91
CA THR A 113 -6.69 -9.14 -13.08
C THR A 113 -7.39 -9.23 -11.72
N GLU A 114 -6.61 -9.40 -10.66
CA GLU A 114 -7.13 -9.34 -9.28
C GLU A 114 -6.83 -7.98 -8.64
N LYS A 115 -7.81 -7.41 -7.93
CA LYS A 115 -7.56 -6.25 -7.04
C LYS A 115 -6.79 -6.72 -5.81
N SER A 116 -5.46 -6.54 -5.83
CA SER A 116 -4.64 -6.81 -4.65
C SER A 116 -4.55 -5.57 -3.75
N PHE A 117 -5.11 -5.67 -2.55
CA PHE A 117 -5.03 -4.60 -1.55
C PHE A 117 -3.58 -4.27 -1.17
N GLU A 118 -2.72 -5.29 -1.04
CA GLU A 118 -1.31 -5.08 -0.66
C GLU A 118 -0.53 -4.37 -1.77
N ALA A 119 -0.78 -4.70 -3.04
CA ALA A 119 -0.17 -4.00 -4.17
C ALA A 119 -0.61 -2.54 -4.23
N TYR A 120 -1.92 -2.31 -4.06
CA TYR A 120 -2.50 -0.96 -3.98
C TYR A 120 -1.90 -0.15 -2.83
N ARG A 121 -1.84 -0.71 -1.62
CA ARG A 121 -1.23 -0.05 -0.45
C ARG A 121 0.22 0.34 -0.73
N LYS A 122 1.03 -0.55 -1.30
CA LYS A 122 2.42 -0.23 -1.66
C LYS A 122 2.51 0.89 -2.69
N TRP A 123 1.61 0.89 -3.67
CA TRP A 123 1.53 1.96 -4.67
C TRP A 123 1.23 3.32 -4.01
N VAL A 124 0.24 3.41 -3.12
CA VAL A 124 -0.07 4.65 -2.40
C VAL A 124 1.15 5.16 -1.64
N ILE A 125 1.83 4.30 -0.89
CA ILE A 125 3.03 4.68 -0.11
C ILE A 125 4.16 5.22 -1.01
N ILE A 126 4.37 4.60 -2.17
CA ILE A 126 5.38 5.04 -3.14
C ILE A 126 5.02 6.41 -3.71
N GLU A 127 3.77 6.60 -4.14
CA GLU A 127 3.31 7.86 -4.72
C GLU A 127 3.23 8.98 -3.68
N SER A 128 3.05 8.66 -2.40
CA SER A 128 3.16 9.61 -1.29
C SER A 128 4.62 9.99 -0.96
N GLY A 129 5.61 9.46 -1.68
CA GLY A 129 7.03 9.80 -1.51
C GLY A 129 7.79 8.94 -0.50
N PHE A 130 7.15 7.96 0.13
CA PHE A 130 7.76 7.10 1.13
C PHE A 130 8.33 5.82 0.51
N TYR A 131 9.35 5.95 -0.35
CA TYR A 131 10.00 4.82 -1.00
C TYR A 131 11.52 4.88 -0.89
N ASP A 132 12.14 3.72 -1.10
CA ASP A 132 13.57 3.57 -1.31
C ASP A 132 13.81 3.14 -2.76
N VAL A 133 14.93 3.59 -3.33
CA VAL A 133 15.34 3.23 -4.69
C VAL A 133 16.31 2.06 -4.60
N VAL A 134 15.88 0.90 -5.09
CA VAL A 134 16.65 -0.35 -5.04
C VAL A 134 17.07 -0.75 -6.45
N VAL A 135 18.33 -1.19 -6.60
CA VAL A 135 18.85 -1.74 -7.85
C VAL A 135 18.77 -3.26 -7.78
N LEU A 136 18.09 -3.86 -8.74
CA LEU A 136 17.99 -5.31 -8.89
C LEU A 136 19.26 -5.89 -9.54
N PRO A 137 19.54 -7.19 -9.38
CA PRO A 137 20.72 -7.83 -9.99
C PRO A 137 20.81 -7.71 -11.52
N ASN A 138 19.69 -7.46 -12.19
CA ASN A 138 19.62 -7.21 -13.63
C ASN A 138 19.89 -5.74 -14.01
N GLY A 139 20.30 -4.88 -13.07
CA GLY A 139 20.53 -3.45 -13.26
C GLY A 139 19.27 -2.59 -13.31
N THR A 140 18.07 -3.18 -13.16
CA THR A 140 16.81 -2.41 -13.16
C THR A 140 16.65 -1.67 -11.84
N ILE A 141 16.35 -0.37 -11.93
CA ILE A 141 16.03 0.47 -10.78
C ILE A 141 14.54 0.34 -10.46
N ARG A 142 14.20 0.02 -9.22
CA ARG A 142 12.81 -0.11 -8.75
C ARG A 142 12.57 0.73 -7.49
N ARG A 143 11.41 1.40 -7.43
CA ARG A 143 10.91 2.05 -6.21
C ARG A 143 10.29 0.99 -5.30
N GLU A 144 10.76 0.89 -4.06
CA GLU A 144 10.25 -0.05 -3.06
C GLU A 144 9.61 0.72 -1.89
N ALA A 145 8.38 0.38 -1.55
CA ALA A 145 7.61 1.07 -0.50
C ALA A 145 8.27 0.90 0.87
N LYS A 146 8.44 2.00 1.62
CA LYS A 146 8.93 1.94 3.00
C LYS A 146 7.91 1.25 3.90
N SER A 147 8.43 0.42 4.81
CA SER A 147 7.60 -0.23 5.83
C SER A 147 7.24 0.76 6.94
N ILE A 148 5.96 1.13 7.03
CA ILE A 148 5.45 2.07 8.03
C ILE A 148 5.36 1.39 9.39
N ARG A 149 6.05 1.94 10.40
CA ARG A 149 6.07 1.43 11.77
C ARG A 149 5.26 2.33 12.71
N PHE A 150 3.94 2.22 12.66
CA PHE A 150 3.00 3.06 13.46
C PHE A 150 3.33 3.10 14.98
N ALA A 151 3.90 2.03 15.54
CA ALA A 151 4.25 1.98 16.97
C ALA A 151 5.44 2.88 17.36
N LYS A 152 6.24 3.35 16.39
CA LYS A 152 7.40 4.21 16.62
C LYS A 152 7.19 5.64 16.12
N MET A 153 6.05 5.90 15.48
CA MET A 153 5.72 7.16 14.82
C MET A 153 5.04 8.11 15.80
N ASP A 154 5.40 9.39 15.73
CA ASP A 154 4.71 10.45 16.48
C ASP A 154 3.51 11.02 15.70
N ASP A 155 2.77 11.94 16.32
CA ASP A 155 1.55 12.50 15.75
C ASP A 155 1.84 13.37 14.50
N VAL A 156 3.01 14.00 14.42
CA VAL A 156 3.41 14.88 13.32
C VAL A 156 3.76 14.03 12.10
N GLU A 157 4.65 13.04 12.26
CA GLU A 157 5.01 12.07 11.24
C GLU A 157 3.79 11.33 10.70
N PHE A 158 2.84 10.99 11.57
CA PHE A 158 1.59 10.37 11.15
C PHE A 158 0.71 11.32 10.32
N SER A 159 0.59 12.58 10.75
CA SER A 159 -0.18 13.60 10.02
C SER A 159 0.38 13.81 8.61
N GLU A 160 1.71 13.93 8.48
CA GLU A 160 2.39 14.07 7.19
C GLU A 160 2.12 12.88 6.27
N LEU A 161 2.30 11.65 6.78
CA LEU A 161 2.02 10.43 6.02
C LEU A 161 0.55 10.37 5.59
N TYR A 162 -0.38 10.70 6.50
CA TYR A 162 -1.81 10.66 6.25
C TYR A 162 -2.21 11.67 5.17
N GLN A 163 -1.76 12.92 5.27
CA GLN A 163 -2.06 13.98 4.31
C GLN A 163 -1.45 13.68 2.93
N ALA A 164 -0.20 13.20 2.89
CA ALA A 164 0.43 12.79 1.63
C ALA A 164 -0.30 11.62 0.96
N SER A 165 -0.77 10.64 1.75
CA SER A 165 -1.58 9.52 1.23
C SER A 165 -2.95 9.99 0.78
N PHE A 166 -3.59 10.87 1.54
CA PHE A 166 -4.88 11.47 1.19
C PHE A 166 -4.81 12.22 -0.15
N GLY A 167 -3.82 13.09 -0.33
CA GLY A 167 -3.65 13.84 -1.58
C GLY A 167 -3.44 12.94 -2.81
N VAL A 168 -2.70 11.84 -2.67
CA VAL A 168 -2.55 10.86 -3.76
C VAL A 168 -3.89 10.21 -4.10
N LEU A 169 -4.64 9.76 -3.08
CA LEU A 169 -5.93 9.12 -3.27
C LEU A 169 -6.98 10.07 -3.82
N TRP A 170 -6.98 11.32 -3.35
CA TRP A 170 -7.83 12.40 -3.85
C TRP A 170 -7.60 12.62 -5.34
N ASN A 171 -6.36 12.90 -5.74
CA ASN A 171 -6.03 13.25 -7.11
C ASN A 171 -6.19 12.07 -8.09
N SER A 172 -6.03 10.83 -7.62
CA SER A 172 -6.01 9.65 -8.49
C SER A 172 -7.34 8.92 -8.57
N ILE A 173 -8.14 8.93 -7.50
CA ILE A 173 -9.32 8.06 -7.36
C ILE A 173 -10.54 8.84 -6.87
N LEU A 174 -10.43 9.53 -5.72
CA LEU A 174 -11.60 10.01 -4.97
C LEU A 174 -12.22 11.29 -5.53
N ASN A 175 -11.46 12.17 -6.19
CA ASN A 175 -11.97 13.41 -6.79
C ASN A 175 -13.02 13.19 -7.89
N CYS A 176 -13.12 11.98 -8.43
CA CYS A 176 -14.12 11.59 -9.42
C CYS A 176 -15.47 11.28 -8.79
N TYR A 177 -15.48 10.93 -7.50
CA TYR A 177 -16.65 10.42 -6.78
C TYR A 177 -17.14 11.35 -5.67
N PHE A 178 -16.25 12.15 -5.10
CA PHE A 178 -16.55 13.10 -4.03
C PHE A 178 -16.38 14.53 -4.53
N GLY A 179 -17.28 15.43 -4.11
CA GLY A 179 -17.22 16.85 -4.44
C GLY A 179 -16.15 17.61 -3.66
N ASP A 180 -15.94 17.23 -2.39
CA ASP A 180 -15.04 17.92 -1.46
C ASP A 180 -14.20 16.95 -0.63
N GLU A 181 -13.04 17.41 -0.18
CA GLU A 181 -12.13 16.65 0.69
C GLU A 181 -12.78 16.34 2.06
N GLU A 182 -13.57 17.27 2.59
CA GLU A 182 -14.30 17.10 3.86
C GLU A 182 -15.29 15.93 3.81
N ALA A 183 -15.91 15.69 2.65
CA ALA A 183 -16.84 14.58 2.47
C ALA A 183 -16.14 13.22 2.58
N VAL A 184 -14.88 13.15 2.14
CA VAL A 184 -14.04 11.95 2.28
C VAL A 184 -13.66 11.74 3.75
N GLU A 185 -13.27 12.79 4.47
CA GLU A 185 -12.95 12.67 5.90
C GLU A 185 -14.16 12.22 6.72
N LEU A 186 -15.35 12.73 6.41
CA LEU A 186 -16.61 12.27 7.01
C LEU A 186 -16.87 10.79 6.71
N ALA A 187 -16.63 10.34 5.48
CA ALA A 187 -16.77 8.92 5.12
C ALA A 187 -15.77 8.03 5.88
N VAL A 188 -14.52 8.48 6.05
CA VAL A 188 -13.51 7.77 6.85
C VAL A 188 -13.93 7.70 8.33
N ASN A 189 -14.43 8.78 8.90
CA ASN A 189 -14.89 8.81 10.29
C ASN A 189 -16.08 7.88 10.55
N ARG A 190 -17.03 7.82 9.61
CA ARG A 190 -18.15 6.85 9.63
C ARG A 190 -17.65 5.41 9.61
N LEU A 191 -16.67 5.08 8.76
CA LEU A 191 -16.05 3.74 8.71
C LEU A 191 -15.34 3.36 10.03
N LEU A 192 -14.84 4.36 10.76
CA LEU A 192 -14.20 4.15 12.06
C LEU A 192 -15.20 3.96 13.21
N GLY A 193 -16.49 4.20 12.96
CA GLY A 193 -17.55 4.18 13.99
C GLY A 193 -17.57 5.43 14.86
N TYR A 194 -16.96 6.53 14.39
CA TYR A 194 -17.09 7.85 15.02
C TYR A 194 -18.26 8.58 14.35
N LEU A 195 -19.48 8.28 14.82
CA LEU A 195 -20.79 8.83 14.42
C LEU A 195 -21.28 8.48 12.99
#